data_AF-A0A9E0KJ32-F1
#
_entry.id   AF-A0A9E0KJ32-F1
#
_cell.length_a   1.000
_cell.length_b   1.000
_cell.length_c   1.000
_cell.angle_alpha   90.00
_cell.angle_beta   90.00
_cell.angle_gamma   90.00
#
_symmetry.space_group_name_H-M   'P 1'
#
loop_
_entity.id
_entity.type
_entity.pdbx_description
1 polymer ?
#
loop_
_entity_poly.entity_id
_entity_poly.type
_entity_poly.pdbx_seq_one_letter_code
_entity_poly.pdbx_strand_id
1 'polypeptide(L)' 'ELGMEATITKVTDMKDIAKYGIMRTPGLVIDEKVVSYGKVASAEEITELLKK' A
#
# COMPACT_ATOMS: atom_id res chain seq x y z
N GLU A 1 14.56 -7.69 -10.83
CA GLU A 1 13.54 -6.63 -10.70
C GLU A 1 12.22 -7.15 -11.24
N LEU A 2 11.09 -6.87 -10.60
CA LEU A 2 9.81 -7.56 -10.88
C LEU A 2 9.18 -7.22 -12.25
N GLY A 3 9.75 -6.32 -13.06
CA GLY A 3 9.26 -6.03 -14.42
C GLY A 3 7.81 -5.54 -14.50
N MET A 4 7.21 -5.18 -13.36
CA MET A 4 5.83 -4.73 -13.27
C MET A 4 5.76 -3.21 -13.32
N GLU A 5 4.85 -2.70 -14.16
CA GLU A 5 4.50 -1.28 -14.18
C GLU A 5 3.59 -0.99 -12.98
N ALA A 6 4.14 -0.38 -11.93
CA ALA A 6 3.39 0.05 -10.76
C ALA A 6 3.35 1.57 -10.70
N THR A 7 2.16 2.14 -10.54
CA THR A 7 1.99 3.59 -10.33
C THR A 7 2.10 3.89 -8.84
N ILE A 8 3.25 4.42 -8.42
CA ILE A 8 3.45 4.82 -7.01
C ILE A 8 2.82 6.20 -6.82
N THR A 9 1.68 6.24 -6.12
CA THR A 9 1.01 7.50 -5.76
C THR A 9 1.18 7.75 -4.27
N LYS A 10 1.80 8.88 -3.91
CA LYS A 10 1.89 9.31 -2.52
C LYS A 10 0.63 10.09 -2.14
N VAL A 11 -0.17 9.51 -1.26
CA VAL A 11 -1.35 10.17 -0.69
C VAL A 11 -0.98 10.77 0.67
N THR A 12 -1.14 12.08 0.81
CA THR A 12 -0.96 12.80 2.08
C THR A 12 -2.29 13.32 2.65
N ASP A 13 -3.34 13.32 1.85
CA ASP A 13 -4.67 13.77 2.25
C ASP A 13 -5.33 12.75 3.19
N MET A 14 -5.58 13.18 4.44
CA MET A 14 -6.26 12.35 5.43
C MET A 14 -7.65 11.91 4.98
N LYS A 15 -8.34 12.70 4.16
CA LYS A 15 -9.65 12.34 3.59
C LYS A 15 -9.55 11.10 2.69
N ASP A 16 -8.54 11.04 1.82
CA ASP A 16 -8.37 9.91 0.92
C ASP A 16 -7.86 8.68 1.66
N ILE A 17 -6.95 8.87 2.63
CA ILE A 17 -6.50 7.79 3.52
C ILE A 17 -7.69 7.16 4.29
N ALA A 18 -8.59 8.00 4.80
CA ALA A 18 -9.78 7.56 5.52
C ALA A 18 -10.81 6.84 4.60
N LYS A 19 -10.90 7.21 3.31
CA LYS A 19 -11.76 6.48 2.34
C LYS A 19 -11.32 5.02 2.19
N TYR A 20 -10.02 4.75 2.26
CA TYR A 20 -9.49 3.38 2.26
C TYR A 20 -9.64 2.69 3.62
N GLY A 21 -10.21 3.33 4.65
CA GLY A 21 -10.36 2.74 5.98
C GLY A 21 -9.05 2.65 6.78
N ILE A 22 -8.01 3.36 6.35
CA ILE A 22 -6.71 3.38 7.04
C ILE A 22 -6.80 4.36 8.22
N MET A 23 -6.99 3.82 9.44
CA MET A 23 -7.03 4.64 10.66
C MET A 23 -5.65 5.00 11.21
N ARG A 24 -4.61 4.25 10.83
CA ARG A 24 -3.22 4.47 11.25
C ARG A 24 -2.29 4.37 10.05
N THR A 25 -1.64 5.48 9.74
CA THR A 25 -0.53 5.54 8.77
C THR A 25 0.77 5.13 9.45
N PRO A 26 1.74 4.53 8.75
CA PRO A 26 1.79 4.28 7.30
C PRO A 26 0.86 3.15 6.86
N GLY A 27 0.32 3.29 5.65
CA GLY A 27 -0.52 2.27 5.02
C GLY A 27 -0.09 2.04 3.58
N LEU A 28 -0.29 0.81 3.11
CA LEU A 28 0.04 0.37 1.76
C LEU A 28 -1.22 -0.19 1.10
N VAL A 29 -1.51 0.32 -0.08
CA VAL A 29 -2.64 -0.08 -0.92
C VAL A 29 -2.07 -0.54 -2.26
N ILE A 30 -2.50 -1.72 -2.71
CA ILE A 30 -2.11 -2.34 -3.98
C ILE A 30 -3.41 -2.75 -4.67
N ASP A 31 -3.59 -2.41 -5.94
CA ASP A 31 -4.80 -2.72 -6.71
C ASP A 31 -6.10 -2.33 -6.00
N GLU A 32 -6.14 -1.09 -5.48
CA GLU A 32 -7.24 -0.53 -4.67
C GLU A 32 -7.57 -1.29 -3.37
N LYS A 33 -6.75 -2.27 -3.00
CA LYS A 33 -6.90 -3.09 -1.81
C LYS A 33 -5.88 -2.70 -0.75
N VAL A 34 -6.35 -2.46 0.46
CA VAL A 34 -5.46 -2.22 1.60
C VAL A 34 -4.78 -3.53 1.97
N VAL A 35 -3.45 -3.55 1.84
CA VAL A 35 -2.63 -4.72 2.17
C VAL A 35 -1.91 -4.58 3.51
N SER A 36 -1.67 -3.34 3.96
CA SER A 36 -1.10 -3.06 5.28
C SER A 36 -1.55 -1.70 5.78
N TYR A 37 -1.77 -1.58 7.08
CA TYR A 37 -1.99 -0.32 7.77
C TYR A 37 -1.41 -0.37 9.18
N GLY A 38 -0.76 0.71 9.61
CA GLY A 38 -0.12 0.82 10.92
C GLY A 38 1.19 0.04 11.09
N LYS A 39 1.65 -0.67 10.06
CA LYS A 39 2.94 -1.37 10.03
C LYS A 39 3.64 -1.11 8.70
N VAL A 40 4.94 -0.79 8.76
CA VAL A 40 5.79 -0.73 7.57
C VAL A 40 6.03 -2.17 7.08
N ALA A 41 5.53 -2.49 5.89
CA ALA A 41 5.78 -3.78 5.26
C ALA A 41 7.23 -3.86 4.77
N SER A 42 7.89 -4.99 4.99
CA SER A 42 9.24 -5.24 4.45
C SER A 42 9.19 -5.48 2.94
N ALA A 43 10.30 -5.25 2.24
CA ALA A 43 10.39 -5.46 0.79
C ALA A 43 10.02 -6.91 0.37
N GLU A 44 10.31 -7.90 1.21
CA GLU A 44 9.92 -9.30 1.02
C GLU A 44 8.39 -9.49 1.08
N GLU A 45 7.72 -8.93 2.10
CA GLU A 45 6.26 -9.00 2.22
C GLU A 45 5.57 -8.33 1.03
N ILE A 46 6.08 -7.16 0.59
CA ILE A 46 5.56 -6.46 -0.59
C ILE A 46 5.74 -7.31 -1.86
N THR A 47 6.88 -7.99 -2.00
CA THR A 47 7.14 -8.85 -3.15
C THR A 47 6.21 -10.06 -3.19
N GLU A 48 5.91 -10.68 -2.03
CA GLU A 48 4.93 -11.76 -1.96
C GLU A 48 3.51 -11.28 -2.28
N LEU A 49 3.13 -10.09 -1.81
CA LEU A 49 1.83 -9.48 -2.10
C LEU A 49 1.65 -9.16 -3.59
N LEU A 50 2.71 -8.71 -4.27
CA LEU A 50 2.69 -8.39 -5.71
C LEU A 50 2.76 -9.63 -6.62
N LYS A 51 3.26 -10.76 -6.12
CA LYS A 51 3.34 -12.02 -6.88
C LYS A 51 2.06 -12.84 -6.85
N LYS A 52 1.08 -12.44 -6.04
CA LYS A 52 -0.15 -13.18 -5.79
C LYS A 52 -1.30 -12.64 -6.63
#